data_AF-A0A534V3E2-F1
#
_entry.id   AF-A0A534V3E2-F1
#
_cell.length_a   1.000
_cell.length_b   1.000
_cell.length_c   1.000
_cell.angle_alpha   90.00
_cell.angle_beta   90.00
_cell.angle_gamma   90.00
#
_symmetry.space_group_name_H-M   'P 1'
#
loop_
_entity.id
_entity.type
_entity.pdbx_description
1 polymer ?
#
loop_
_entity_poly.entity_id
_entity_poly.type
_entity_poly.pdbx_seq_one_letter_code
_entity_poly.pdbx_strand_id
1 'polypeptide(L)'
;MTSTTIAACNCCTGTGLLTFTTGTPQVGGGGCGDVVDDTGASLLSLDCGGLYFGGAGVGVPLPSVIPDMGSSITKISSCDAASGDLALSANTDTGSNRNCTAAGVTNPEYPGKPGCLFGPPLPIPNANSPATSTCVINRVSTNAAGSGNCNDGSISVLNLPLLSDLYLTGPTDGLVPCPRCTGTPSTCTAGPNVGQTCTPADSASLGGAYPTSHDCPPATAAFIGSLPIPFALTTGSQSETSTDLSAQPFVFCGFCGQQFSPSFQGPPAVPCTADAQCTIAPFTKCRQRTSGAFGQGPARTITEVGTPAGVCLGDGAAHTSTLVSTFCIPPAFNATVDAAADLPGPGAVALPGDAQFIP
;
A
#
# COMPACT_ATOMS: atom_id res chain seq x y z
N MET A 1 -31.40 16.44 -12.16
CA MET A 1 -30.01 16.08 -12.50
C MET A 1 -29.54 17.06 -13.56
N THR A 2 -28.78 18.08 -13.16
CA THR A 2 -28.04 18.93 -14.10
C THR A 2 -26.78 18.17 -14.50
N SER A 3 -26.81 17.56 -15.68
CA SER A 3 -25.59 17.02 -16.32
C SER A 3 -24.77 18.21 -16.78
N THR A 4 -23.76 18.59 -16.01
CA THR A 4 -22.74 19.54 -16.45
C THR A 4 -21.91 18.83 -17.50
N THR A 5 -22.08 19.22 -18.76
CA THR A 5 -21.18 18.81 -19.85
C THR A 5 -19.77 19.31 -19.50
N ILE A 6 -18.88 18.39 -19.16
CA ILE A 6 -17.45 18.67 -19.00
C ILE A 6 -16.98 19.25 -20.35
N ALA A 7 -16.31 20.41 -20.32
CA ALA A 7 -15.73 21.01 -21.52
C ALA A 7 -14.83 19.98 -22.23
N ALA A 8 -14.75 20.03 -23.57
CA ALA A 8 -14.01 19.06 -24.36
C ALA A 8 -12.59 18.86 -23.79
N CYS A 9 -12.38 17.74 -23.11
CA CYS A 9 -11.13 17.43 -22.47
C CYS A 9 -10.15 16.94 -23.53
N ASN A 10 -8.91 17.44 -23.53
CA ASN A 10 -7.94 17.06 -24.54
C ASN A 10 -6.61 16.64 -23.93
N CYS A 11 -6.59 15.45 -23.33
CA CYS A 11 -5.38 14.81 -22.83
C CYS A 11 -4.69 13.93 -23.89
N CYS A 12 -5.27 13.84 -25.09
CA CYS A 12 -4.81 12.97 -26.16
C CYS A 12 -3.89 13.69 -27.16
N THR A 13 -3.29 14.82 -26.78
CA THR A 13 -2.46 15.65 -27.68
C THR A 13 -1.02 15.14 -27.88
N GLY A 14 -0.62 14.00 -27.31
CA GLY A 14 0.74 13.48 -27.41
C GLY A 14 1.07 12.34 -26.45
N THR A 15 2.37 12.12 -26.18
CA THR A 15 2.87 11.17 -25.18
C THR A 15 2.82 11.79 -23.79
N GLY A 16 1.68 11.68 -23.10
CA GLY A 16 1.52 12.22 -21.76
C GLY A 16 1.96 11.27 -20.65
N LEU A 17 2.24 11.84 -19.48
CA LEU A 17 2.40 11.14 -18.22
C LEU A 17 1.19 11.41 -17.34
N LEU A 18 0.84 10.42 -16.52
CA LEU A 18 -0.10 10.61 -15.42
C LEU A 18 0.65 10.40 -14.11
N THR A 19 0.63 11.44 -13.28
CA THR A 19 1.28 11.45 -11.96
C THR A 19 0.22 11.40 -10.88
N PHE A 20 0.44 10.58 -9.87
CA PHE A 20 -0.28 10.66 -8.60
C PHE A 20 0.72 11.00 -7.50
N THR A 21 0.44 12.03 -6.71
CA THR A 21 1.25 12.40 -5.56
C THR A 21 0.40 12.34 -4.30
N THR A 22 0.82 11.51 -3.35
CA THR A 22 0.14 11.39 -2.05
C THR A 22 0.15 12.72 -1.30
N GLY A 23 -1.02 13.09 -0.78
CA GLY A 23 -1.21 14.27 0.05
C GLY A 23 -1.11 13.92 1.53
N THR A 24 -1.34 14.92 2.38
CA THR A 24 -1.33 14.71 3.83
C THR A 24 -2.44 13.72 4.24
N PRO A 25 -2.12 12.65 4.98
CA PRO A 25 -3.11 11.68 5.45
C PRO A 25 -4.07 12.33 6.46
N GLN A 26 -5.33 11.90 6.44
CA GLN A 26 -6.43 12.40 7.27
C GLN A 26 -6.85 11.36 8.32
N VAL A 27 -5.88 10.93 9.15
CA VAL A 27 -6.09 9.90 10.18
C VAL A 27 -6.96 10.42 11.33
N GLY A 28 -7.92 9.61 11.77
CA GLY A 28 -8.92 9.95 12.78
C GLY A 28 -10.16 10.67 12.23
N GLY A 29 -10.25 10.87 10.92
CA GLY A 29 -11.40 11.51 10.25
C GLY A 29 -12.42 10.53 9.65
N GLY A 30 -12.03 9.27 9.45
CA GLY A 30 -12.79 8.27 8.69
C GLY A 30 -12.96 8.68 7.22
N GLY A 31 -14.07 8.25 6.63
CA GLY A 31 -14.58 8.81 5.38
C GLY A 31 -14.03 8.18 4.09
N CYS A 32 -13.03 7.30 4.17
CA CYS A 32 -12.55 6.54 3.01
C CYS A 32 -13.05 5.10 2.98
N GLY A 33 -13.72 4.63 4.03
CA GLY A 33 -14.26 3.27 4.01
C GLY A 33 -14.82 2.81 5.35
N ASP A 34 -15.19 1.55 5.38
CA ASP A 34 -15.73 0.88 6.55
C ASP A 34 -15.46 -0.64 6.56
N VAL A 35 -15.43 -1.17 7.77
CA VAL A 35 -15.54 -2.60 8.05
C VAL A 35 -16.88 -2.83 8.72
N VAL A 36 -17.70 -3.72 8.17
CA VAL A 36 -19.03 -4.04 8.69
C VAL A 36 -19.16 -5.51 9.10
N ASP A 37 -20.09 -5.81 9.99
CA ASP A 37 -20.48 -7.19 10.33
C ASP A 37 -21.54 -7.76 9.35
N ASP A 38 -21.99 -9.00 9.60
CA ASP A 38 -23.02 -9.70 8.81
C ASP A 38 -24.39 -8.99 8.79
N THR A 39 -24.65 -8.07 9.72
CA THR A 39 -25.89 -7.27 9.78
C THR A 39 -25.78 -5.95 9.01
N GLY A 40 -24.57 -5.61 8.54
CA GLY A 40 -24.24 -4.31 7.96
C GLY A 40 -23.92 -3.24 9.00
N ALA A 41 -23.74 -3.61 10.27
CA ALA A 41 -23.34 -2.65 11.30
C ALA A 41 -21.85 -2.32 11.16
N SER A 42 -21.52 -1.03 11.19
CA SER A 42 -20.13 -0.56 11.13
C SER A 42 -19.37 -0.93 12.40
N LEU A 43 -18.25 -1.62 12.23
CA LEU A 43 -17.31 -2.02 13.28
C LEU A 43 -16.12 -1.05 13.37
N LEU A 44 -15.68 -0.55 12.21
CA LEU A 44 -14.54 0.34 12.07
C LEU A 44 -14.76 1.25 10.85
N SER A 45 -14.51 2.54 10.98
CA SER A 45 -14.40 3.45 9.83
C SER A 45 -12.94 3.53 9.41
N LEU A 46 -12.69 3.43 8.10
CA LEU A 46 -11.36 3.50 7.52
C LEU A 46 -11.02 4.96 7.17
N ASP A 47 -9.83 5.36 7.58
CA ASP A 47 -9.30 6.72 7.42
C ASP A 47 -8.67 6.90 6.03
N CYS A 48 -8.88 8.07 5.43
CA CYS A 48 -8.12 8.47 4.25
C CYS A 48 -6.64 8.66 4.63
N GLY A 49 -5.73 7.86 4.08
CA GLY A 49 -4.31 7.87 4.46
C GLY A 49 -3.94 6.87 5.55
N GLY A 50 -4.86 5.98 5.92
CA GLY A 50 -4.59 4.85 6.79
C GLY A 50 -4.24 3.58 6.01
N LEU A 51 -3.23 2.84 6.47
CA LEU A 51 -2.96 1.46 6.09
C LEU A 51 -3.43 0.54 7.21
N TYR A 52 -4.32 -0.39 6.87
CA TYR A 52 -4.85 -1.43 7.74
C TYR A 52 -4.37 -2.80 7.27
N PHE A 53 -4.07 -3.70 8.20
CA PHE A 53 -3.62 -5.06 7.88
C PHE A 53 -3.91 -6.05 9.01
N GLY A 54 -3.90 -7.34 8.66
CA GLY A 54 -4.00 -8.43 9.62
C GLY A 54 -5.43 -8.79 9.99
N GLY A 55 -5.58 -9.93 10.65
CA GLY A 55 -6.86 -10.40 11.17
C GLY A 55 -7.30 -9.67 12.45
N ALA A 56 -8.26 -10.26 13.18
CA ALA A 56 -8.69 -9.70 14.45
C ALA A 56 -7.63 -9.79 15.57
N GLY A 57 -6.54 -10.53 15.35
CA GLY A 57 -5.45 -10.70 16.31
C GLY A 57 -4.30 -9.70 16.13
N VAL A 58 -4.41 -8.72 15.22
CA VAL A 58 -3.36 -7.74 14.97
C VAL A 58 -2.97 -7.01 16.25
N GLY A 59 -1.67 -7.03 16.57
CA GLY A 59 -1.11 -6.42 17.77
C GLY A 59 -0.46 -5.05 17.51
N VAL A 60 -0.30 -4.68 16.23
CA VAL A 60 0.18 -3.34 15.83
C VAL A 60 -0.97 -2.34 15.92
N PRO A 61 -0.77 -1.14 16.50
CA PRO A 61 -1.76 -0.07 16.44
C PRO A 61 -2.11 0.30 14.99
N LEU A 62 -3.40 0.32 14.66
CA LEU A 62 -3.93 0.69 13.34
C LEU A 62 -4.77 1.96 13.39
N PRO A 63 -4.84 2.73 12.29
CA PRO A 63 -4.07 2.53 11.06
C PRO A 63 -2.59 2.88 11.23
N SER A 64 -1.74 2.27 10.40
CA SER A 64 -0.42 2.86 10.12
C SER A 64 -0.59 4.06 9.18
N VAL A 65 0.10 5.15 9.49
CA VAL A 65 0.03 6.38 8.69
C VAL A 65 0.81 6.18 7.40
N ILE A 66 0.20 6.42 6.23
CA ILE A 66 0.97 6.44 4.98
C ILE A 66 1.80 7.74 4.89
N PRO A 67 3.04 7.70 4.39
CA PRO A 67 3.78 8.92 4.10
C PRO A 67 3.09 9.76 3.01
N ASP A 68 3.21 11.09 3.11
CA ASP A 68 2.81 12.02 2.05
C ASP A 68 3.97 12.26 1.07
N MET A 69 3.71 13.05 0.03
CA MET A 69 4.69 13.47 -0.99
C MET A 69 5.29 12.33 -1.86
N GLY A 70 4.90 11.08 -1.62
CA GLY A 70 5.21 9.96 -2.50
C GLY A 70 4.55 10.15 -3.86
N SER A 71 5.34 10.09 -4.92
CA SER A 71 4.90 10.30 -6.30
C SER A 71 5.01 9.02 -7.12
N SER A 72 4.04 8.76 -8.00
CA SER A 72 4.03 7.64 -8.94
C SER A 72 3.63 8.13 -10.32
N ILE A 73 4.54 7.98 -11.28
CA ILE A 73 4.39 8.44 -12.66
C ILE A 73 4.16 7.22 -13.56
N THR A 74 3.05 7.22 -14.27
CA THR A 74 2.72 6.23 -15.32
C THR A 74 2.76 6.90 -16.69
N LYS A 75 3.05 6.12 -17.73
CA LYS A 75 2.94 6.57 -19.13
C LYS A 75 1.52 6.34 -19.62
N ILE A 76 0.96 7.31 -20.34
CA ILE A 76 -0.26 7.11 -21.11
C ILE A 76 0.14 6.43 -22.42
N SER A 77 -0.12 5.13 -22.52
CA SER A 77 0.23 4.33 -23.71
C SER A 77 -0.76 4.50 -24.86
N SER A 78 -2.01 4.84 -24.55
CA SER A 78 -3.03 5.21 -25.53
C SER A 78 -4.09 6.09 -24.88
N CYS A 79 -4.72 6.94 -25.69
CA CYS A 79 -5.76 7.87 -25.28
C CYS A 79 -6.84 7.93 -26.37
N ASP A 80 -8.10 7.70 -26.03
CA ASP A 80 -9.24 7.89 -26.93
C ASP A 80 -9.78 9.32 -26.78
N ALA A 81 -9.61 10.15 -27.81
CA ALA A 81 -10.03 11.55 -27.77
C ALA A 81 -11.55 11.75 -27.73
N ALA A 82 -12.34 10.75 -28.12
CA ALA A 82 -13.79 10.83 -28.10
C ALA A 82 -14.35 10.47 -26.72
N SER A 83 -13.85 9.42 -26.08
CA SER A 83 -14.32 8.96 -24.76
C SER A 83 -13.51 9.49 -23.58
N GLY A 84 -12.29 9.98 -23.82
CA GLY A 84 -11.32 10.34 -22.78
C GLY A 84 -10.61 9.14 -22.14
N ASP A 85 -10.82 7.92 -22.64
CA ASP A 85 -10.26 6.72 -22.03
C ASP A 85 -8.74 6.66 -22.19
N LEU A 86 -8.06 6.31 -21.09
CA LEU A 86 -6.62 6.19 -21.00
C LEU A 86 -6.23 4.72 -20.78
N ALA A 87 -5.19 4.28 -21.48
CA ALA A 87 -4.42 3.11 -21.07
C ALA A 87 -3.12 3.58 -20.41
N LEU A 88 -2.84 3.03 -19.23
CA LEU A 88 -1.66 3.35 -18.44
C LEU A 88 -0.67 2.20 -18.51
N SER A 89 0.60 2.55 -18.61
CA SER A 89 1.71 1.61 -18.61
C SER A 89 2.85 2.11 -17.73
N ALA A 90 3.77 1.21 -17.39
CA ALA A 90 4.94 1.55 -16.60
C ALA A 90 5.73 2.69 -17.24
N ASN A 91 6.07 3.67 -16.41
CA ASN A 91 7.16 4.57 -16.72
C ASN A 91 8.47 3.97 -16.19
N THR A 92 9.48 3.94 -17.04
CA THR A 92 10.85 3.59 -16.64
C THR A 92 11.46 4.75 -15.85
N ASP A 93 12.67 4.56 -15.31
CA ASP A 93 13.41 5.62 -14.61
C ASP A 93 13.40 6.94 -15.44
N THR A 94 12.77 7.97 -14.89
CA THR A 94 12.60 9.31 -15.48
C THR A 94 13.78 10.25 -15.14
N GLY A 95 14.91 9.68 -14.72
CA GLY A 95 15.98 10.39 -14.03
C GLY A 95 15.87 10.27 -12.49
N SER A 96 14.88 9.53 -11.99
CA SER A 96 14.79 9.08 -10.60
C SER A 96 14.14 7.69 -10.50
N ASN A 97 14.68 6.84 -9.63
CA ASN A 97 14.08 5.58 -9.20
C ASN A 97 12.93 5.75 -8.20
N ARG A 98 12.63 6.98 -7.74
CA ARG A 98 11.69 7.28 -6.63
C ARG A 98 10.26 7.60 -7.06
N ASN A 99 10.04 7.88 -8.33
CA ASN A 99 8.75 8.32 -8.85
C ASN A 99 8.29 7.55 -10.10
N CYS A 100 9.06 6.57 -10.56
CA CYS A 100 8.72 5.74 -11.71
C CYS A 100 7.82 4.55 -11.31
N THR A 101 7.40 3.74 -12.28
CA THR A 101 6.43 2.64 -12.06
C THR A 101 6.82 1.33 -12.77
N ALA A 102 8.12 1.09 -12.93
CA ALA A 102 8.71 -0.09 -13.58
C ALA A 102 9.42 -1.03 -12.58
N ALA A 103 9.37 -2.33 -12.82
CA ALA A 103 9.93 -3.35 -11.93
C ALA A 103 11.45 -3.58 -12.07
N GLY A 104 12.02 -3.20 -13.22
CA GLY A 104 13.42 -3.48 -13.57
C GLY A 104 14.42 -2.39 -13.16
N VAL A 105 13.98 -1.35 -12.44
CA VAL A 105 14.85 -0.21 -12.10
C VAL A 105 15.83 -0.58 -11.01
N THR A 106 17.10 -0.24 -11.19
CA THR A 106 18.13 -0.49 -10.18
C THR A 106 18.05 0.56 -9.07
N ASN A 107 18.14 0.12 -7.81
CA ASN A 107 18.16 1.00 -6.65
C ASN A 107 19.57 1.05 -6.05
N PRO A 108 20.33 2.15 -6.22
CA PRO A 108 21.61 2.32 -5.55
C PRO A 108 21.51 2.24 -4.03
N GLU A 109 20.41 2.74 -3.45
CA GLU A 109 20.15 2.74 -2.01
C GLU A 109 19.82 1.34 -1.47
N TYR A 110 19.36 0.43 -2.33
CA TYR A 110 18.97 -0.93 -1.98
C TYR A 110 19.60 -1.95 -2.96
N PRO A 111 20.90 -2.26 -2.81
CA PRO A 111 21.60 -3.18 -3.72
C PRO A 111 20.91 -4.54 -3.84
N GLY A 112 20.74 -5.03 -5.07
CA GLY A 112 20.12 -6.33 -5.36
C GLY A 112 18.58 -6.36 -5.27
N LYS A 113 17.94 -5.20 -5.05
CA LYS A 113 16.48 -5.08 -4.90
C LYS A 113 15.91 -4.17 -6.00
N PRO A 114 15.69 -4.70 -7.22
CA PRO A 114 15.19 -3.89 -8.33
C PRO A 114 13.71 -3.53 -8.17
N GLY A 115 13.28 -2.48 -8.85
CA GLY A 115 11.93 -1.94 -8.88
C GLY A 115 11.91 -0.46 -8.50
N CYS A 116 11.10 0.36 -9.16
CA CYS A 116 10.88 1.74 -8.73
C CYS A 116 10.39 1.75 -7.29
N LEU A 117 10.90 2.69 -6.49
CA LEU A 117 10.45 2.88 -5.13
C LEU A 117 9.04 3.48 -5.15
N PHE A 118 8.18 3.00 -4.25
CA PHE A 118 6.80 3.45 -4.13
C PHE A 118 6.65 4.26 -2.84
N GLY A 119 6.79 5.58 -2.99
CA GLY A 119 6.74 6.53 -1.89
C GLY A 119 7.89 6.40 -0.88
N PRO A 120 7.94 7.29 0.12
CA PRO A 120 8.93 7.27 1.20
C PRO A 120 8.93 5.96 2.00
N PRO A 121 10.04 5.63 2.71
CA PRO A 121 10.04 4.54 3.68
C PRO A 121 8.86 4.61 4.65
N LEU A 122 8.09 3.54 4.78
CA LEU A 122 6.89 3.50 5.62
C LEU A 122 7.22 2.99 7.04
N PRO A 123 7.08 3.84 8.07
CA PRO A 123 7.21 3.43 9.46
C PRO A 123 5.98 2.63 9.92
N ILE A 124 6.19 1.45 10.51
CA ILE A 124 5.15 0.67 11.21
C ILE A 124 5.52 0.57 12.69
N PRO A 125 5.22 1.60 13.50
CA PRO A 125 5.53 1.59 14.92
C PRO A 125 4.58 0.65 15.67
N ASN A 126 5.14 -0.21 16.52
CA ASN A 126 4.35 -1.04 17.43
C ASN A 126 4.56 -0.63 18.89
N ALA A 127 3.77 0.31 19.38
CA ALA A 127 3.87 0.78 20.77
C ALA A 127 3.63 -0.32 21.82
N ASN A 128 2.85 -1.36 21.48
CA ASN A 128 2.54 -2.47 22.39
C ASN A 128 3.71 -3.45 22.52
N SER A 129 4.50 -3.59 21.46
CA SER A 129 5.72 -4.41 21.45
C SER A 129 6.77 -3.73 20.59
N PRO A 130 7.50 -2.74 21.16
CA PRO A 130 8.35 -1.86 20.38
C PRO A 130 9.36 -2.61 19.52
N ALA A 131 9.95 -3.70 20.05
CA ALA A 131 10.93 -4.55 19.35
C ALA A 131 10.41 -5.17 18.04
N THR A 132 9.10 -5.16 17.82
CA THR A 132 8.44 -5.68 16.60
C THR A 132 8.11 -4.60 15.58
N SER A 133 8.51 -3.34 15.83
CA SER A 133 8.33 -2.25 14.86
C SER A 133 9.16 -2.50 13.61
N THR A 134 8.60 -2.19 12.45
CA THR A 134 9.26 -2.40 11.16
C THR A 134 9.35 -1.12 10.34
N CYS A 135 10.41 -1.01 9.56
CA CYS A 135 10.47 -0.08 8.43
C CYS A 135 10.19 -0.85 7.15
N VAL A 136 9.25 -0.35 6.35
CA VAL A 136 8.82 -0.99 5.10
C VAL A 136 9.30 -0.18 3.91
N ILE A 137 10.04 -0.81 3.01
CA ILE A 137 10.42 -0.22 1.73
C ILE A 137 9.61 -0.88 0.63
N ASN A 138 8.73 -0.11 0.01
CA ASN A 138 7.90 -0.59 -1.09
C ASN A 138 8.62 -0.36 -2.42
N ARG A 139 8.69 -1.40 -3.25
CA ARG A 139 9.21 -1.32 -4.61
C ARG A 139 8.32 -2.05 -5.59
N VAL A 140 8.18 -1.52 -6.79
CA VAL A 140 7.38 -2.10 -7.87
C VAL A 140 7.97 -3.45 -8.27
N SER A 141 7.18 -4.52 -8.20
CA SER A 141 7.60 -5.87 -8.54
C SER A 141 7.16 -6.30 -9.93
N THR A 142 6.19 -5.60 -10.52
CA THR A 142 5.74 -5.80 -11.89
C THR A 142 5.40 -4.46 -12.51
N ASN A 143 5.78 -4.26 -13.77
CA ASN A 143 5.49 -3.02 -14.50
C ASN A 143 4.02 -2.64 -14.36
N ALA A 144 3.77 -1.38 -14.02
CA ALA A 144 2.42 -0.87 -13.90
C ALA A 144 1.62 -1.04 -15.19
N ALA A 145 0.35 -1.36 -15.03
CA ALA A 145 -0.62 -1.42 -16.11
C ALA A 145 -2.00 -1.06 -15.58
N GLY A 146 -2.74 -0.27 -16.34
CA GLY A 146 -4.05 0.18 -15.88
C GLY A 146 -4.84 0.91 -16.94
N SER A 147 -5.97 1.44 -16.50
CA SER A 147 -6.81 2.33 -17.29
C SER A 147 -7.49 3.37 -16.41
N GLY A 148 -7.93 4.44 -17.05
CA GLY A 148 -8.61 5.55 -16.43
C GLY A 148 -9.35 6.38 -17.46
N ASN A 149 -9.93 7.49 -17.04
CA ASN A 149 -10.59 8.43 -17.94
C ASN A 149 -10.12 9.85 -17.64
N CYS A 150 -9.70 10.57 -18.67
CA CYS A 150 -9.17 11.91 -18.50
C CYS A 150 -10.24 12.98 -18.29
N ASN A 151 -11.48 12.73 -18.70
CA ASN A 151 -12.57 13.70 -18.58
C ASN A 151 -12.91 13.98 -17.12
N ASP A 152 -12.80 12.98 -16.26
CA ASP A 152 -13.12 13.07 -14.82
C ASP A 152 -11.93 12.71 -13.92
N GLY A 153 -10.80 12.32 -14.48
CA GLY A 153 -9.62 11.89 -13.75
C GLY A 153 -9.83 10.60 -12.95
N SER A 154 -10.75 9.74 -13.38
CA SER A 154 -10.96 8.43 -12.77
C SER A 154 -9.85 7.45 -13.16
N ILE A 155 -9.48 6.59 -12.21
CA ILE A 155 -8.68 5.39 -12.44
C ILE A 155 -9.60 4.20 -12.21
N SER A 156 -9.92 3.46 -13.26
CA SER A 156 -10.75 2.25 -13.12
C SER A 156 -9.94 1.14 -12.45
N VAL A 157 -8.69 0.95 -12.88
CA VAL A 157 -7.72 0.05 -12.26
C VAL A 157 -6.30 0.50 -12.59
N LEU A 158 -5.42 0.49 -11.60
CA LEU A 158 -3.97 0.63 -11.76
C LEU A 158 -3.30 -0.50 -10.99
N ASN A 159 -2.93 -1.56 -11.70
CA ASN A 159 -2.14 -2.65 -11.13
C ASN A 159 -0.71 -2.15 -10.97
N LEU A 160 -0.25 -2.11 -9.73
CA LEU A 160 1.11 -1.73 -9.37
C LEU A 160 1.65 -2.71 -8.31
N PRO A 161 1.77 -4.02 -8.61
CA PRO A 161 2.20 -5.01 -7.62
C PRO A 161 3.52 -4.59 -6.96
N LEU A 162 3.58 -4.73 -5.64
CA LEU A 162 4.72 -4.31 -4.83
C LEU A 162 5.42 -5.51 -4.21
N LEU A 163 6.72 -5.36 -4.00
CA LEU A 163 7.45 -6.08 -2.97
C LEU A 163 7.68 -5.11 -1.81
N SER A 164 7.07 -5.41 -0.67
CA SER A 164 7.26 -4.69 0.58
C SER A 164 8.41 -5.34 1.34
N ASP A 165 9.59 -4.75 1.24
CA ASP A 165 10.77 -5.20 1.95
C ASP A 165 10.69 -4.79 3.41
N LEU A 166 10.72 -5.78 4.31
CA LEU A 166 10.56 -5.59 5.74
C LEU A 166 11.91 -5.52 6.43
N TYR A 167 12.11 -4.47 7.21
CA TYR A 167 13.26 -4.32 8.10
C TYR A 167 12.77 -4.31 9.54
N LEU A 168 13.13 -5.34 10.30
CA LEU A 168 12.85 -5.43 11.73
C LEU A 168 13.89 -4.62 12.48
N THR A 169 13.59 -3.34 12.67
CA THR A 169 14.52 -2.42 13.31
C THR A 169 14.37 -2.42 14.82
N GLY A 170 13.18 -2.74 15.35
CA GLY A 170 12.85 -2.46 16.75
C GLY A 170 13.09 -0.96 17.04
N PRO A 171 12.91 -0.44 18.27
CA PRO A 171 13.36 0.90 18.56
C PRO A 171 14.81 0.81 19.00
N THR A 172 15.72 1.45 18.28
CA THR A 172 16.96 1.95 18.91
C THR A 172 16.68 3.27 19.62
N ASP A 173 15.70 4.05 19.14
CA ASP A 173 15.44 5.43 19.56
C ASP A 173 13.94 5.75 19.73
N GLY A 174 13.19 4.93 20.49
CA GLY A 174 11.83 5.27 20.93
C GLY A 174 10.76 5.31 19.83
N LEU A 175 10.33 4.14 19.35
CA LEU A 175 9.25 3.91 18.36
C LEU A 175 9.47 4.48 16.95
N VAL A 176 10.68 4.95 16.60
CA VAL A 176 11.02 5.39 15.23
C VAL A 176 11.59 4.20 14.46
N PRO A 177 10.81 3.50 13.61
CA PRO A 177 11.23 2.25 12.97
C PRO A 177 12.08 2.51 11.72
N CYS A 178 11.79 3.58 10.97
CA CYS A 178 12.57 3.99 9.80
C CYS A 178 13.60 5.06 10.17
N PRO A 179 14.82 5.01 9.61
CA PRO A 179 15.75 6.13 9.74
C PRO A 179 15.12 7.42 9.19
N ARG A 180 15.20 8.48 10.00
CA ARG A 180 14.69 9.81 9.66
C ARG A 180 15.76 10.70 9.05
N CYS A 181 15.33 11.66 8.25
CA CYS A 181 16.15 12.73 7.68
C CYS A 181 15.82 14.08 8.34
N THR A 182 16.58 14.49 9.36
CA THR A 182 16.19 15.62 10.22
C THR A 182 17.35 16.56 10.54
N GLY A 183 17.03 17.74 11.06
CA GLY A 183 18.01 18.73 11.53
C GLY A 183 18.26 19.84 10.51
N THR A 184 19.19 20.73 10.84
CA THR A 184 19.61 21.85 9.98
C THR A 184 21.14 21.98 10.03
N PRO A 185 21.89 21.49 9.01
CA PRO A 185 21.41 20.80 7.81
C PRO A 185 20.78 19.43 8.12
N SER A 186 19.89 18.96 7.24
CA SER A 186 19.23 17.66 7.40
C SER A 186 20.22 16.52 7.23
N THR A 187 20.27 15.62 8.20
CA THR A 187 21.14 14.43 8.18
C THR A 187 20.38 13.18 8.61
N CYS A 188 20.88 12.02 8.17
CA CYS A 188 20.31 10.75 8.56
C CYS A 188 20.53 10.48 10.05
N THR A 189 19.46 10.13 10.74
CA THR A 189 19.46 9.81 12.18
C THR A 189 20.00 8.42 12.49
N ALA A 190 19.86 7.48 11.55
CA ALA A 190 20.26 6.09 11.71
C ALA A 190 20.61 5.44 10.35
N GLY A 191 20.98 4.17 10.39
CA GLY A 191 21.31 3.38 9.21
C GLY A 191 22.75 3.62 8.71
N PRO A 192 23.12 3.03 7.56
CA PRO A 192 24.47 3.10 7.01
C PRO A 192 24.97 4.52 6.72
N ASN A 193 24.04 5.46 6.49
CA ASN A 193 24.32 6.85 6.14
C ASN A 193 24.18 7.81 7.33
N VAL A 194 24.18 7.31 8.57
CA VAL A 194 24.05 8.16 9.77
C VAL A 194 25.02 9.36 9.74
N GLY A 195 24.49 10.56 10.03
CA GLY A 195 25.22 11.82 10.00
C GLY A 195 25.52 12.39 8.60
N GLN A 196 25.21 11.66 7.52
CA GLN A 196 25.33 12.17 6.15
C GLN A 196 24.14 13.05 5.78
N THR A 197 24.36 14.01 4.88
CA THR A 197 23.31 14.88 4.34
C THR A 197 22.24 14.06 3.65
N CYS A 198 20.98 14.45 3.85
CA CYS A 198 19.83 13.82 3.22
C CYS A 198 18.76 14.86 2.87
N THR A 199 17.83 14.46 2.01
CA THR A 199 16.62 15.22 1.67
C THR A 199 15.40 14.47 2.22
N PRO A 200 14.56 15.10 3.06
CA PRO A 200 13.28 14.52 3.48
C PRO A 200 12.43 14.12 2.28
N ALA A 201 11.82 12.94 2.32
CA ALA A 201 10.94 12.44 1.26
C ALA A 201 9.45 12.62 1.59
N ASP A 202 9.13 12.91 2.85
CA ASP A 202 7.79 13.20 3.38
C ASP A 202 7.85 14.37 4.37
N SER A 203 6.68 14.79 4.85
CA SER A 203 6.52 15.91 5.75
C SER A 203 6.82 15.54 7.21
N ALA A 204 7.60 16.39 7.88
CA ALA A 204 7.83 16.28 9.33
C ALA A 204 6.54 16.44 10.17
N SER A 205 5.49 17.05 9.60
CA SER A 205 4.18 17.24 10.25
C SER A 205 3.43 15.94 10.51
N LEU A 206 3.84 14.82 9.91
CA LEU A 206 3.24 13.50 10.12
C LEU A 206 3.58 12.89 11.48
N GLY A 207 4.51 13.50 12.24
CA GLY A 207 4.79 13.15 13.63
C GLY A 207 6.19 12.58 13.86
N GLY A 208 6.41 11.99 15.04
CA GLY A 208 7.75 11.62 15.53
C GLY A 208 8.49 10.56 14.70
N ALA A 209 7.78 9.78 13.89
CA ALA A 209 8.37 8.80 12.97
C ALA A 209 8.88 9.42 11.66
N TYR A 210 8.59 10.70 11.42
CA TYR A 210 8.81 11.42 10.17
C TYR A 210 9.67 12.68 10.36
N PRO A 211 10.41 13.14 9.34
CA PRO A 211 10.37 12.65 7.99
C PRO A 211 11.36 11.52 7.71
N THR A 212 10.98 10.60 6.84
CA THR A 212 11.82 9.52 6.33
C THR A 212 12.45 9.89 4.99
N SER A 213 13.44 9.12 4.55
CA SER A 213 14.07 9.30 3.24
C SER A 213 14.77 8.04 2.78
N HIS A 214 14.76 7.78 1.47
CA HIS A 214 15.61 6.73 0.89
C HIS A 214 17.10 7.06 0.94
N ASP A 215 17.48 8.33 1.15
CA ASP A 215 18.87 8.72 1.44
C ASP A 215 19.35 8.10 2.77
N CYS A 216 18.41 7.72 3.64
CA CYS A 216 18.66 7.11 4.94
C CYS A 216 18.11 5.67 4.95
N PRO A 217 18.72 4.73 4.20
CA PRO A 217 18.21 3.36 4.15
C PRO A 217 18.32 2.68 5.52
N PRO A 218 17.39 1.79 5.90
CA PRO A 218 17.56 0.93 7.07
C PRO A 218 18.84 0.08 6.97
N ALA A 219 19.36 -0.36 8.11
CA ALA A 219 20.49 -1.27 8.13
C ALA A 219 20.18 -2.58 7.40
N THR A 220 21.07 -3.02 6.52
CA THR A 220 20.87 -4.26 5.75
C THR A 220 20.71 -5.50 6.62
N ALA A 221 21.37 -5.53 7.78
CA ALA A 221 21.25 -6.60 8.77
C ALA A 221 19.86 -6.70 9.43
N ALA A 222 19.04 -5.65 9.34
CA ALA A 222 17.67 -5.65 9.85
C ALA A 222 16.65 -6.24 8.85
N PHE A 223 17.06 -6.51 7.60
CA PHE A 223 16.17 -7.08 6.59
C PHE A 223 15.76 -8.51 6.94
N ILE A 224 14.46 -8.78 6.91
CA ILE A 224 13.89 -10.08 7.32
C ILE A 224 13.06 -10.78 6.24
N GLY A 225 12.80 -10.12 5.11
CA GLY A 225 12.04 -10.69 4.00
C GLY A 225 11.26 -9.65 3.21
N SER A 226 10.64 -10.10 2.12
CA SER A 226 9.80 -9.28 1.25
C SER A 226 8.42 -9.90 1.12
N LEU A 227 7.37 -9.10 1.32
CA LEU A 227 5.99 -9.49 1.09
C LEU A 227 5.56 -9.11 -0.33
N PRO A 228 5.06 -10.03 -1.16
CA PRO A 228 4.42 -9.67 -2.41
C PRO A 228 3.00 -9.15 -2.13
N ILE A 229 2.76 -7.89 -2.47
CA ILE A 229 1.45 -7.23 -2.31
C ILE A 229 0.84 -7.07 -3.70
N PRO A 230 -0.33 -7.69 -3.99
CA PRO A 230 -1.02 -7.56 -5.26
C PRO A 230 -1.75 -6.21 -5.33
N PHE A 231 -0.98 -5.13 -5.29
CA PHE A 231 -1.49 -3.78 -5.13
C PHE A 231 -2.18 -3.31 -6.41
N ALA A 232 -3.47 -3.06 -6.32
CA ALA A 232 -4.31 -2.63 -7.44
C ALA A 232 -5.16 -1.45 -6.98
N LEU A 233 -4.84 -0.26 -7.49
CA LEU A 233 -5.44 1.00 -7.10
C LEU A 233 -6.62 1.36 -8.01
N THR A 234 -7.63 2.03 -7.46
CA THR A 234 -8.75 2.60 -8.22
C THR A 234 -9.25 3.88 -7.54
N THR A 235 -9.88 4.78 -8.29
CA THR A 235 -10.64 5.89 -7.72
C THR A 235 -12.10 5.52 -7.46
N GLY A 236 -12.51 4.29 -7.79
CA GLY A 236 -13.82 3.74 -7.42
C GLY A 236 -13.80 3.10 -6.03
N SER A 237 -14.78 2.24 -5.76
CA SER A 237 -14.81 1.43 -4.55
C SER A 237 -14.15 0.07 -4.76
N GLN A 238 -13.42 -0.42 -3.75
CA GLN A 238 -13.02 -1.83 -3.65
C GLN A 238 -13.59 -2.43 -2.37
N SER A 239 -14.02 -3.67 -2.46
CA SER A 239 -14.53 -4.41 -1.30
C SER A 239 -13.98 -5.82 -1.29
N GLU A 240 -13.74 -6.31 -0.08
CA GLU A 240 -13.42 -7.71 0.18
C GLU A 240 -14.45 -8.25 1.17
N THR A 241 -14.99 -9.43 0.91
CA THR A 241 -15.98 -10.08 1.79
C THR A 241 -15.44 -11.42 2.24
N SER A 242 -15.44 -11.64 3.55
CA SER A 242 -14.95 -12.87 4.12
C SER A 242 -15.92 -14.03 3.89
N THR A 243 -15.38 -15.25 4.00
CA THR A 243 -16.12 -16.49 3.88
C THR A 243 -15.94 -17.35 5.12
N ASP A 244 -16.93 -18.20 5.40
CA ASP A 244 -16.81 -19.21 6.44
C ASP A 244 -16.27 -20.50 5.84
N LEU A 245 -15.04 -20.84 6.23
CA LEU A 245 -14.37 -22.05 5.81
C LEU A 245 -14.46 -23.10 6.93
N SER A 246 -14.29 -24.38 6.57
CA SER A 246 -14.44 -25.48 7.53
C SER A 246 -13.52 -25.36 8.74
N ALA A 247 -12.34 -24.75 8.54
CA ALA A 247 -11.32 -24.57 9.55
C ALA A 247 -11.49 -23.30 10.38
N GLN A 248 -12.13 -22.26 9.82
CA GLN A 248 -12.12 -20.91 10.36
C GLN A 248 -13.25 -20.07 9.72
N PRO A 249 -14.09 -19.40 10.52
CA PRO A 249 -15.03 -18.40 10.01
C PRO A 249 -14.34 -17.06 9.73
N PHE A 250 -15.02 -16.15 9.03
CA PHE A 250 -14.54 -14.78 8.75
C PHE A 250 -13.14 -14.74 8.09
N VAL A 251 -12.93 -15.59 7.08
CA VAL A 251 -11.68 -15.62 6.30
C VAL A 251 -11.81 -14.72 5.07
N PHE A 252 -11.06 -13.62 5.08
CA PHE A 252 -10.81 -12.77 3.91
C PHE A 252 -9.72 -13.40 3.03
N CYS A 253 -8.58 -13.73 3.65
CA CYS A 253 -7.37 -14.12 2.93
C CYS A 253 -6.96 -15.57 3.19
N GLY A 254 -7.52 -16.49 2.40
CA GLY A 254 -7.21 -17.92 2.50
C GLY A 254 -5.81 -18.28 2.00
N PHE A 255 -5.01 -18.90 2.87
CA PHE A 255 -3.75 -19.57 2.53
C PHE A 255 -3.72 -20.97 3.14
N CYS A 256 -3.06 -21.91 2.44
CA CYS A 256 -2.91 -23.27 2.94
C CYS A 256 -2.06 -23.29 4.21
N GLY A 257 -2.66 -23.71 5.32
CA GLY A 257 -2.09 -23.71 6.65
C GLY A 257 -2.51 -24.93 7.48
N GLN A 258 -1.97 -25.00 8.69
CA GLN A 258 -2.34 -26.04 9.65
C GLN A 258 -3.63 -25.67 10.39
N GLN A 259 -4.41 -26.66 10.84
CA GLN A 259 -5.70 -26.42 11.51
C GLN A 259 -5.58 -25.68 12.86
N PHE A 260 -4.55 -25.97 13.66
CA PHE A 260 -4.42 -25.49 15.04
C PHE A 260 -3.08 -24.81 15.34
N SER A 261 -2.32 -24.45 14.30
CA SER A 261 -1.03 -23.77 14.43
C SER A 261 -0.98 -22.59 13.46
N PRO A 262 -0.34 -21.46 13.83
CA PRO A 262 -0.13 -20.32 12.94
C PRO A 262 1.00 -20.60 11.93
N SER A 263 0.94 -21.74 11.24
CA SER A 263 1.95 -22.20 10.28
C SER A 263 1.32 -22.41 8.92
N PHE A 264 1.98 -21.91 7.88
CA PHE A 264 1.48 -21.87 6.51
C PHE A 264 2.46 -22.52 5.55
N GLN A 265 1.94 -23.10 4.47
CA GLN A 265 2.74 -23.67 3.40
C GLN A 265 3.56 -22.57 2.71
N GLY A 266 4.82 -22.86 2.39
CA GLY A 266 5.71 -21.98 1.63
C GLY A 266 7.12 -21.94 2.21
N PRO A 267 7.96 -21.00 1.75
CA PRO A 267 7.71 -19.97 0.72
C PRO A 267 7.80 -20.51 -0.73
N PRO A 268 7.02 -19.98 -1.71
CA PRO A 268 5.97 -18.96 -1.57
C PRO A 268 4.69 -19.53 -0.93
N ALA A 269 3.88 -18.65 -0.36
CA ALA A 269 2.59 -19.03 0.20
C ALA A 269 1.63 -19.53 -0.89
N VAL A 270 0.75 -20.46 -0.53
CA VAL A 270 -0.25 -21.03 -1.46
C VAL A 270 -1.62 -20.45 -1.14
N PRO A 271 -2.16 -19.53 -1.97
CA PRO A 271 -3.52 -19.02 -1.82
C PRO A 271 -4.55 -20.13 -2.00
N CYS A 272 -5.67 -20.01 -1.32
CA CYS A 272 -6.79 -20.92 -1.42
C CYS A 272 -8.09 -20.20 -1.10
N THR A 273 -9.19 -20.81 -1.52
CA THR A 273 -10.57 -20.46 -1.18
C THR A 273 -11.32 -21.63 -0.55
N ALA A 274 -10.73 -22.83 -0.53
CA ALA A 274 -11.26 -24.02 0.13
C ALA A 274 -10.16 -25.04 0.50
N ASP A 275 -10.42 -25.87 1.51
CA ASP A 275 -9.49 -26.92 1.97
C ASP A 275 -9.06 -27.89 0.85
N ALA A 276 -9.92 -28.13 -0.14
CA ALA A 276 -9.63 -29.04 -1.25
C ALA A 276 -8.43 -28.61 -2.12
N GLN A 277 -8.06 -27.32 -2.09
CA GLN A 277 -6.88 -26.80 -2.78
C GLN A 277 -5.58 -27.04 -1.99
N CYS A 278 -5.69 -27.40 -0.71
CA CYS A 278 -4.58 -27.58 0.21
C CYS A 278 -4.19 -29.06 0.31
N THR A 279 -3.42 -29.52 -0.67
CA THR A 279 -3.14 -30.95 -0.90
C THR A 279 -1.89 -31.47 -0.19
N ILE A 280 -1.09 -30.61 0.45
CA ILE A 280 0.19 -30.97 1.06
C ILE A 280 0.06 -31.00 2.58
N ALA A 281 0.18 -32.19 3.19
CA ALA A 281 0.25 -32.32 4.64
C ALA A 281 1.55 -31.69 5.21
N PRO A 282 1.50 -31.02 6.38
CA PRO A 282 0.35 -30.85 7.27
C PRO A 282 -0.55 -29.63 6.96
N PHE A 283 -0.30 -28.91 5.86
CA PHE A 283 -0.98 -27.68 5.48
C PHE A 283 -2.25 -27.93 4.66
N THR A 284 -3.23 -28.61 5.25
CA THR A 284 -4.44 -29.07 4.54
C THR A 284 -5.66 -28.17 4.71
N LYS A 285 -5.49 -27.01 5.37
CA LYS A 285 -6.59 -26.12 5.73
C LYS A 285 -6.45 -24.77 5.08
N CYS A 286 -7.53 -24.31 4.46
CA CYS A 286 -7.59 -22.96 3.94
C CYS A 286 -8.03 -22.00 5.03
N ARG A 287 -7.14 -21.08 5.40
CA ARG A 287 -7.35 -20.16 6.52
C ARG A 287 -6.48 -18.92 6.38
N GLN A 288 -6.81 -17.90 7.15
CA GLN A 288 -5.86 -16.83 7.49
C GLN A 288 -5.26 -17.10 8.88
N ARG A 289 -4.44 -16.18 9.41
CA ARG A 289 -3.87 -16.36 10.74
C ARG A 289 -4.95 -16.38 11.81
N THR A 290 -5.64 -15.26 11.98
CA THR A 290 -6.78 -15.10 12.89
C THR A 290 -7.99 -14.62 12.10
N SER A 291 -9.18 -15.16 12.39
CA SER A 291 -10.45 -14.77 11.76
C SER A 291 -10.75 -13.29 11.94
N GLY A 292 -11.48 -12.69 11.01
CA GLY A 292 -11.83 -11.26 11.04
C GLY A 292 -10.76 -10.38 10.39
N ALA A 293 -10.79 -9.09 10.67
CA ALA A 293 -9.91 -8.10 10.03
C ALA A 293 -9.61 -6.94 10.98
N PHE A 294 -8.37 -6.44 10.98
CA PHE A 294 -8.01 -5.15 11.59
C PHE A 294 -8.43 -5.00 13.07
N GLY A 295 -8.30 -6.09 13.85
CA GLY A 295 -8.73 -6.13 15.26
C GLY A 295 -10.25 -6.37 15.46
N GLN A 296 -11.02 -6.47 14.39
CA GLN A 296 -12.47 -6.68 14.40
C GLN A 296 -12.80 -8.16 14.16
N GLY A 297 -13.19 -8.86 15.22
CA GLY A 297 -13.57 -10.27 15.20
C GLY A 297 -14.71 -10.63 14.25
N PRO A 298 -15.87 -9.94 14.30
CA PRO A 298 -17.02 -10.23 13.45
C PRO A 298 -16.97 -9.52 12.09
N ALA A 299 -15.79 -9.06 11.64
CA ALA A 299 -15.63 -8.38 10.37
C ALA A 299 -16.07 -9.24 9.20
N ARG A 300 -16.92 -8.66 8.35
CA ARG A 300 -17.54 -9.36 7.24
C ARG A 300 -17.21 -8.82 5.88
N THR A 301 -17.36 -7.51 5.74
CA THR A 301 -17.02 -6.80 4.52
C THR A 301 -16.11 -5.65 4.88
N ILE A 302 -15.00 -5.54 4.17
CA ILE A 302 -14.12 -4.37 4.14
C ILE A 302 -14.48 -3.62 2.87
N THR A 303 -14.67 -2.31 2.95
CA THR A 303 -14.88 -1.47 1.77
C THR A 303 -14.05 -0.21 1.88
N GLU A 304 -13.28 0.07 0.85
CA GLU A 304 -12.59 1.32 0.64
C GLU A 304 -13.24 2.04 -0.55
N VAL A 305 -13.38 3.36 -0.45
CA VAL A 305 -14.07 4.23 -1.39
C VAL A 305 -13.12 5.33 -1.81
N GLY A 306 -12.64 5.21 -3.05
CA GLY A 306 -11.87 6.26 -3.70
C GLY A 306 -12.75 7.40 -4.20
N THR A 307 -12.10 8.44 -4.71
CA THR A 307 -12.76 9.57 -5.34
C THR A 307 -11.96 10.00 -6.56
N PRO A 308 -12.54 10.07 -7.76
CA PRO A 308 -11.84 10.63 -8.92
C PRO A 308 -11.64 12.13 -8.75
N ALA A 309 -10.81 12.75 -9.61
CA ALA A 309 -10.61 14.20 -9.61
C ALA A 309 -11.92 14.99 -9.85
N GLY A 310 -12.87 14.40 -10.57
CA GLY A 310 -14.17 15.01 -10.88
C GLY A 310 -14.09 16.13 -11.91
N VAL A 311 -12.92 16.31 -12.53
CA VAL A 311 -12.62 17.36 -13.51
C VAL A 311 -11.72 16.82 -14.62
N CYS A 312 -11.70 17.53 -15.75
CA CYS A 312 -10.80 17.20 -16.86
C CYS A 312 -9.35 17.46 -16.44
N LEU A 313 -8.50 16.43 -16.54
CA LEU A 313 -7.07 16.58 -16.22
C LEU A 313 -6.28 17.29 -17.33
N GLY A 314 -6.88 17.55 -18.49
CA GLY A 314 -6.22 18.15 -19.66
C GLY A 314 -5.76 19.60 -19.46
N ASP A 315 -6.10 20.25 -18.34
CA ASP A 315 -5.55 21.56 -17.96
C ASP A 315 -4.10 21.47 -17.44
N GLY A 316 -3.60 20.26 -17.19
CA GLY A 316 -2.27 19.99 -16.67
C GLY A 316 -2.07 20.40 -15.20
N ALA A 317 -3.14 20.79 -14.50
CA ALA A 317 -3.09 21.12 -13.08
C ALA A 317 -3.19 19.85 -12.22
N ALA A 318 -2.72 19.96 -10.98
CA ALA A 318 -2.91 18.93 -9.98
C ALA A 318 -4.33 19.03 -9.40
N HIS A 319 -5.05 17.92 -9.35
CA HIS A 319 -6.43 17.85 -8.85
C HIS A 319 -6.57 16.75 -7.79
N THR A 320 -7.23 17.08 -6.70
CA THR A 320 -7.42 16.16 -5.58
C THR A 320 -8.17 14.90 -5.98
N SER A 321 -7.63 13.74 -5.61
CA SER A 321 -8.16 12.43 -5.91
C SER A 321 -7.77 11.46 -4.79
N THR A 322 -8.53 10.39 -4.62
CA THR A 322 -8.25 9.33 -3.64
C THR A 322 -8.19 8.01 -4.36
N LEU A 323 -7.04 7.34 -4.28
CA LEU A 323 -6.87 5.97 -4.77
C LEU A 323 -7.03 5.00 -3.61
N VAL A 324 -7.75 3.90 -3.83
CA VAL A 324 -7.98 2.88 -2.80
C VAL A 324 -7.60 1.48 -3.28
N SER A 325 -7.31 0.61 -2.32
CA SER A 325 -7.12 -0.82 -2.57
C SER A 325 -7.46 -1.67 -1.35
N THR A 326 -8.09 -2.82 -1.58
CA THR A 326 -8.17 -3.93 -0.61
C THR A 326 -7.41 -5.12 -1.18
N PHE A 327 -6.62 -5.82 -0.36
CA PHE A 327 -5.72 -6.87 -0.83
C PHE A 327 -5.38 -7.89 0.25
N CYS A 328 -4.94 -9.07 -0.17
CA CYS A 328 -4.43 -10.08 0.76
C CYS A 328 -2.93 -9.98 0.96
N ILE A 329 -2.52 -10.05 2.23
CA ILE A 329 -1.12 -10.08 2.63
C ILE A 329 -0.76 -11.54 2.99
N PRO A 330 0.21 -12.16 2.28
CA PRO A 330 0.66 -13.51 2.61
C PRO A 330 1.46 -13.53 3.93
N PRO A 331 1.76 -14.73 4.49
CA PRO A 331 2.72 -14.83 5.58
C PRO A 331 4.08 -14.27 5.15
N ALA A 332 4.74 -13.50 6.02
CA ALA A 332 6.11 -13.05 5.84
C ALA A 332 7.13 -14.18 6.05
N PHE A 333 6.69 -15.31 6.62
CA PHE A 333 7.55 -16.41 7.08
C PHE A 333 8.57 -15.95 8.12
N ASN A 334 8.18 -14.93 8.90
CA ASN A 334 8.93 -14.43 10.04
C ASN A 334 8.00 -14.44 11.25
N ALA A 335 8.26 -15.33 12.21
CA ALA A 335 7.36 -15.56 13.34
C ALA A 335 7.06 -14.28 14.15
N THR A 336 8.00 -13.34 14.22
CA THR A 336 7.83 -12.09 14.96
C THR A 336 6.88 -11.15 14.23
N VAL A 337 7.10 -10.93 12.93
CA VAL A 337 6.22 -10.07 12.11
C VAL A 337 4.85 -10.70 11.95
N ASP A 338 4.78 -11.98 11.60
CA ASP A 338 3.51 -12.68 11.39
C ASP A 338 2.68 -12.69 12.68
N ALA A 339 3.33 -12.72 13.84
CA ALA A 339 2.65 -12.59 15.13
C ALA A 339 2.15 -11.17 15.43
N ALA A 340 2.99 -10.15 15.19
CA ALA A 340 2.62 -8.77 15.50
C ALA A 340 1.58 -8.21 14.53
N ALA A 341 1.78 -8.42 13.22
CA ALA A 341 0.91 -7.94 12.16
C ALA A 341 -0.26 -8.91 11.84
N ASP A 342 -0.30 -10.06 12.51
CA ASP A 342 -1.31 -11.10 12.35
C ASP A 342 -1.46 -11.59 10.89
N LEU A 343 -0.34 -11.96 10.28
CA LEU A 343 -0.23 -12.35 8.87
C LEU A 343 -0.13 -13.87 8.68
N PRO A 344 -0.79 -14.46 7.67
CA PRO A 344 -1.54 -13.80 6.61
C PRO A 344 -2.88 -13.25 7.07
N GLY A 345 -3.33 -12.19 6.40
CA GLY A 345 -4.58 -11.52 6.68
C GLY A 345 -4.92 -10.48 5.60
N PRO A 346 -6.11 -9.84 5.70
CA PRO A 346 -6.49 -8.77 4.80
C PRO A 346 -5.61 -7.53 4.98
N GLY A 347 -5.67 -6.66 3.98
CA GLY A 347 -5.06 -5.34 3.96
C GLY A 347 -5.98 -4.35 3.25
N ALA A 348 -6.01 -3.11 3.71
CA ALA A 348 -6.79 -2.04 3.11
C ALA A 348 -6.03 -0.73 3.20
N VAL A 349 -6.11 0.09 2.16
CA VAL A 349 -5.49 1.41 2.15
C VAL A 349 -6.30 2.39 1.30
N ALA A 350 -6.34 3.62 1.78
CA ALA A 350 -6.73 4.80 1.01
C ALA A 350 -5.56 5.77 0.91
N LEU A 351 -5.25 6.21 -0.31
CA LEU A 351 -4.20 7.16 -0.65
C LEU A 351 -4.88 8.46 -1.13
N PRO A 352 -5.16 9.42 -0.23
CA PRO A 352 -5.53 10.77 -0.66
C PRO A 352 -4.32 11.45 -1.30
N GLY A 353 -4.55 12.29 -2.30
CA GLY A 353 -3.49 13.00 -2.99
C GLY A 353 -4.00 13.78 -4.19
N ASP A 354 -3.11 14.07 -5.12
CA ASP A 354 -3.43 14.79 -6.35
C ASP A 354 -3.04 13.97 -7.58
N ALA A 355 -3.96 13.91 -8.54
CA ALA A 355 -3.73 13.41 -9.89
C ALA A 355 -3.41 14.56 -10.84
N GLN A 356 -2.42 14.37 -11.71
CA GLN A 356 -1.99 15.39 -12.68
C GLN A 356 -1.58 14.75 -13.99
N PHE A 357 -2.14 15.26 -15.09
CA PHE A 357 -1.66 14.98 -16.43
C PHE A 357 -0.49 15.90 -16.79
N ILE A 358 0.58 15.34 -17.33
CA ILE A 358 1.75 16.08 -17.81
C ILE A 358 1.87 15.79 -19.32
N PRO A 359 1.73 16.80 -20.21
CA PRO A 359 1.75 16.62 -21.65
C PRO A 359 3.04 16.04 -22.25
#